data_AF-A0A812T5A0-F1
#
_entry.id   AF-A0A812T5A0-F1
#
_cell.length_a   1.000
_cell.length_b   1.000
_cell.length_c   1.000
_cell.angle_alpha   90.00
_cell.angle_beta   90.00
_cell.angle_gamma   90.00
#
_symmetry.space_group_name_H-M   'P 1'
#
loop_
_entity.id
_entity.type
_entity.pdbx_description
1 polymer ?
#
loop_
_entity_poly.entity_id
_entity_poly.type
_entity_poly.pdbx_seq_one_letter_code
_entity_poly.pdbx_strand_id
1 'polypeptide(L)'
;MTPKQALRIFLDRYNCQRRGNFGFRHRWTSDGCVVTLVVPGFHDREFEGFSEGVRSPATQAASETAARVAFKADPDVNDARRRLPPTMLSLRKMYKFSSHQVRGLRELGYNPNSVLVDIAKSLHLGFRQLGCRTAMFDRDM
;
A
#
# COMPACT_ATOMS: atom_id res chain seq x y z
N MET A 1 -11.32 1.17 -1.55
CA MET A 1 -9.90 1.43 -1.91
C MET A 1 -9.60 0.61 -3.14
N THR A 2 -9.18 1.23 -4.24
CA THR A 2 -8.89 0.50 -5.48
C THR A 2 -7.53 -0.20 -5.40
N PRO A 3 -7.28 -1.28 -6.15
CA PRO A 3 -5.97 -1.94 -6.20
C PRO A 3 -4.83 -0.97 -6.59
N LYS A 4 -5.10 -0.05 -7.52
CA LYS A 4 -4.18 1.02 -7.92
C LYS A 4 -3.83 1.96 -6.76
N GLN A 5 -4.82 2.36 -5.95
CA GLN A 5 -4.59 3.17 -4.76
C GLN A 5 -3.78 2.43 -3.69
N ALA A 6 -4.04 1.13 -3.49
CA ALA A 6 -3.31 0.31 -2.53
C ALA A 6 -1.81 0.20 -2.88
N LEU A 7 -1.51 -0.03 -4.16
CA LEU A 7 -0.14 -0.07 -4.67
C LEU A 7 0.56 1.30 -4.51
N ARG A 8 -0.14 2.41 -4.81
CA ARG A 8 0.40 3.74 -4.59
C ARG A 8 0.74 4.00 -3.12
N ILE A 9 -0.17 3.69 -2.21
CA ILE A 9 0.04 3.85 -0.76
C ILE A 9 1.22 2.99 -0.28
N PHE A 10 1.38 1.78 -0.81
CA PHE A 10 2.54 0.94 -0.50
C PHE A 10 3.84 1.61 -0.94
N LEU A 11 3.92 2.06 -2.20
CA LEU A 11 5.13 2.67 -2.76
C LEU A 11 5.48 4.02 -2.12
N ASP A 12 4.48 4.83 -1.79
CA ASP A 12 4.66 6.09 -1.07
C ASP A 12 5.31 5.84 0.31
N ARG A 13 4.87 4.77 0.98
CA ARG A 13 5.42 4.33 2.26
C ARG A 13 6.79 3.66 2.12
N TYR A 14 7.05 3.00 1.01
CA TYR A 14 8.33 2.33 0.76
C TYR A 14 9.45 3.34 0.40
N ASN A 15 9.14 4.38 -0.40
CA ASN A 15 10.14 5.27 -1.00
C ASN A 15 10.25 6.69 -0.41
N CYS A 16 9.43 7.09 0.56
CA CYS A 16 9.46 8.45 1.11
C CYS A 16 9.43 9.56 0.02
N GLN A 17 8.46 9.47 -0.90
CA GLN A 17 8.08 10.51 -1.87
C GLN A 17 9.08 10.93 -2.98
N ARG A 18 10.25 10.30 -3.14
CA ARG A 18 11.24 10.79 -4.14
C ARG A 18 11.36 10.01 -5.46
N ARG A 19 10.93 8.74 -5.53
CA ARG A 19 10.91 7.89 -6.75
C ARG A 19 9.84 6.82 -6.60
N GLY A 20 8.91 6.53 -7.48
CA GLY A 20 8.50 7.08 -8.77
C GLY A 20 7.12 6.48 -9.06
N ASN A 21 6.34 7.12 -9.93
CA ASN A 21 5.07 6.57 -10.39
C ASN A 21 5.28 5.15 -10.92
N PHE A 22 4.43 4.20 -10.53
CA PHE A 22 4.35 2.91 -11.21
C PHE A 22 3.54 3.05 -12.50
N GLY A 23 3.88 2.27 -13.50
CA GLY A 23 3.23 2.27 -14.80
C GLY A 23 2.80 0.86 -15.22
N PHE A 24 1.90 0.80 -16.19
CA PHE A 24 1.60 -0.44 -16.89
C PHE A 24 2.08 -0.30 -18.33
N ARG A 25 2.86 -1.28 -18.81
CA ARG A 25 3.15 -1.46 -20.23
C ARG A 25 2.26 -2.57 -20.74
N HIS A 26 1.51 -2.30 -21.81
CA HIS A 26 0.57 -3.26 -22.39
C HIS A 26 1.10 -3.75 -23.73
N ARG A 27 1.08 -5.08 -23.93
CA ARG A 27 1.44 -5.75 -25.18
C ARG A 27 0.32 -6.69 -25.57
N TRP A 28 -0.33 -6.42 -26.69
CA TRP A 28 -1.33 -7.33 -27.26
C TRP A 28 -0.64 -8.45 -28.05
N THR A 29 -1.16 -9.65 -27.89
CA THR A 29 -0.74 -10.88 -28.56
C THR A 29 -1.93 -11.47 -29.33
N SER A 30 -1.71 -12.51 -30.13
CA SER A 30 -2.81 -13.24 -30.79
C SER A 30 -3.80 -13.82 -29.78
N ASP A 31 -3.31 -14.20 -28.61
CA ASP A 31 -4.05 -15.01 -27.63
C ASP A 31 -4.65 -14.16 -26.50
N GLY A 32 -4.18 -12.92 -26.34
CA GLY A 32 -4.61 -12.06 -25.25
C GLY A 32 -3.78 -10.80 -25.04
N CYS A 33 -3.80 -10.29 -23.81
CA CYS A 33 -3.02 -9.12 -23.40
C CYS A 33 -1.97 -9.52 -22.36
N VAL A 34 -0.72 -9.13 -22.60
CA VAL A 34 0.36 -9.17 -21.61
C VAL A 34 0.51 -7.76 -21.03
N VAL A 35 0.53 -7.66 -19.71
CA VAL A 35 0.70 -6.41 -18.99
C VAL A 35 1.88 -6.51 -18.05
N THR A 36 2.82 -5.60 -18.18
CA THR A 36 3.97 -5.47 -17.30
C THR A 36 3.76 -4.28 -16.37
N LEU A 37 3.60 -4.55 -15.08
CA LEU A 37 3.64 -3.54 -14.03
C LEU A 37 5.10 -3.17 -13.77
N VAL A 38 5.48 -1.94 -14.11
CA VAL A 38 6.81 -1.39 -13.87
C VAL A 38 6.79 -0.61 -12.57
N VAL A 39 7.68 -0.95 -11.64
CA VAL A 39 7.74 -0.35 -10.30
C VAL A 39 9.14 0.24 -10.06
N PRO A 40 9.43 1.46 -10.58
CA PRO A 40 10.74 2.09 -10.42
C PRO A 40 11.15 2.26 -8.96
N GLY A 41 10.19 2.63 -8.11
CA GLY A 41 10.37 2.72 -6.67
C GLY A 41 10.56 1.37 -5.95
N PHE A 42 10.76 0.27 -6.66
CA PHE A 42 11.06 -1.02 -6.06
C PHE A 42 12.15 -1.70 -6.89
N HIS A 43 13.33 -1.07 -6.92
CA HIS A 43 14.51 -1.53 -7.69
C HIS A 43 14.25 -1.72 -9.18
N ASP A 44 13.45 -0.86 -9.80
CA ASP A 44 13.06 -0.97 -11.23
C ASP A 44 12.51 -2.35 -11.61
N ARG A 45 11.89 -3.06 -10.65
CA ARG A 45 11.34 -4.39 -10.87
C ARG A 45 10.07 -4.34 -11.70
N GLU A 46 9.87 -5.43 -12.44
CA GLU A 46 8.77 -5.60 -13.36
C GLU A 46 7.99 -6.87 -13.03
N PHE A 47 6.66 -6.78 -13.11
CA PHE A 47 5.76 -7.88 -12.77
C PHE A 47 4.77 -8.07 -13.91
N GLU A 48 4.79 -9.24 -14.53
CA GLU A 48 3.93 -9.54 -15.67
C GLU A 48 2.62 -10.21 -15.25
N GLY A 49 1.58 -9.89 -15.99
CA GLY A 49 0.28 -10.51 -15.91
C GLY A 49 -0.29 -10.73 -17.29
N PHE A 50 -0.98 -11.85 -17.48
CA PHE A 50 -1.57 -12.23 -18.74
C PHE A 50 -3.05 -12.56 -18.54
N SER A 51 -3.86 -12.16 -19.51
CA SER A 51 -5.23 -12.63 -19.66
C SER A 51 -5.50 -12.95 -21.11
N GLU A 52 -6.03 -14.14 -21.34
CA GLU A 52 -6.55 -14.55 -22.64
C GLU A 52 -7.78 -13.72 -23.01
N GLY A 53 -7.97 -13.52 -24.31
CA GLY A 53 -9.21 -12.94 -24.85
C GLY A 53 -8.99 -11.84 -25.89
N VAL A 54 -10.11 -11.42 -26.49
CA VAL A 54 -10.14 -10.39 -27.53
C VAL A 54 -9.63 -9.05 -27.01
N ARG A 55 -9.16 -8.21 -27.95
CA ARG A 55 -8.71 -6.84 -27.68
C ARG A 55 -9.84 -5.98 -27.12
N SER A 56 -9.94 -5.92 -25.79
CA SER A 56 -10.99 -5.21 -25.07
C SER A 56 -10.47 -4.57 -23.76
N PRO A 57 -11.14 -3.53 -23.23
CA PRO A 57 -10.82 -2.96 -21.93
C PRO A 57 -10.91 -3.98 -20.78
N ALA A 58 -11.77 -4.99 -20.90
CA ALA A 58 -11.92 -6.03 -19.88
C ALA A 58 -10.69 -6.95 -19.80
N THR A 59 -10.20 -7.43 -20.94
CA THR A 59 -8.98 -8.26 -21.03
C THR A 59 -7.75 -7.49 -20.53
N GLN A 60 -7.67 -6.20 -20.85
CA GLN A 60 -6.62 -5.32 -20.34
C GLN A 60 -6.67 -5.19 -18.81
N ALA A 61 -7.85 -4.93 -18.24
CA ALA A 61 -8.03 -4.81 -16.79
C ALA A 61 -7.77 -6.12 -16.04
N ALA A 62 -8.13 -7.27 -16.64
CA ALA A 62 -7.82 -8.60 -16.11
C ALA A 62 -6.31 -8.83 -16.07
N SER A 63 -5.59 -8.49 -17.14
CA SER A 63 -4.13 -8.62 -17.24
C SER A 63 -3.40 -7.69 -16.27
N GLU A 64 -3.87 -6.45 -16.10
CA GLU A 64 -3.37 -5.55 -15.05
C GLU A 64 -3.59 -6.11 -13.65
N THR A 65 -4.70 -6.83 -13.42
CA THR A 65 -4.97 -7.48 -12.15
C THR A 65 -4.02 -8.64 -11.92
N ALA A 66 -3.76 -9.46 -12.94
CA ALA A 66 -2.77 -10.53 -12.87
C ALA A 66 -1.36 -10.00 -12.54
N ALA A 67 -0.94 -8.89 -13.16
CA ALA A 67 0.36 -8.26 -12.89
C ALA A 67 0.48 -7.77 -11.43
N ARG A 68 -0.63 -7.25 -10.87
CA ARG A 68 -0.69 -6.86 -9.44
C ARG A 68 -0.70 -8.08 -8.51
N VAL A 69 -1.29 -9.20 -8.91
CA VAL A 69 -1.24 -10.45 -8.15
C VAL A 69 0.20 -10.97 -8.11
N ALA A 70 0.91 -10.94 -9.23
CA ALA A 70 2.34 -11.28 -9.28
C ALA A 70 3.17 -10.38 -8.33
N PHE A 71 2.96 -9.06 -8.38
CA PHE A 71 3.59 -8.13 -7.43
C PHE A 71 3.31 -8.49 -5.97
N LYS A 72 2.06 -8.84 -5.63
CA LYS A 72 1.67 -9.19 -4.26
C LYS A 72 2.25 -10.54 -3.81
N ALA A 73 2.43 -11.48 -4.73
CA ALA A 73 2.99 -12.80 -4.45
C ALA A 73 4.51 -12.77 -4.27
N ASP A 74 5.17 -11.71 -4.74
CA ASP A 74 6.62 -11.59 -4.67
C ASP A 74 7.17 -11.61 -3.22
N PRO A 75 8.21 -12.43 -2.94
CA PRO A 75 8.79 -12.53 -1.60
C PRO A 75 9.38 -11.21 -1.09
N ASP A 76 10.14 -10.48 -1.92
CA ASP A 76 10.77 -9.24 -1.50
C ASP A 76 9.72 -8.15 -1.22
N VAL A 77 8.66 -8.11 -2.04
CA VAL A 77 7.52 -7.20 -1.81
C VAL A 77 6.84 -7.52 -0.49
N ASN A 78 6.67 -8.81 -0.17
CA ASN A 78 6.08 -9.23 1.09
C ASN A 78 6.96 -8.92 2.30
N ASP A 79 8.28 -9.11 2.19
CA ASP A 79 9.22 -8.77 3.23
C ASP A 79 9.28 -7.26 3.48
N ALA A 80 9.33 -6.47 2.40
CA ALA A 80 9.18 -5.02 2.47
C ALA A 80 7.86 -4.63 3.16
N ARG A 81 6.73 -5.26 2.79
CA ARG A 81 5.42 -5.00 3.39
C ARG A 81 5.40 -5.23 4.90
N ARG A 82 6.08 -6.26 5.40
CA ARG A 82 6.15 -6.58 6.83
C ARG A 82 6.95 -5.54 7.62
N ARG A 83 7.93 -4.89 6.98
CA ARG A 83 8.76 -3.84 7.57
C ARG A 83 8.11 -2.46 7.54
N LEU A 84 7.05 -2.26 6.76
CA LEU A 84 6.39 -0.95 6.69
C LEU A 84 5.39 -0.74 7.84
N PRO A 85 5.45 0.43 8.54
CA PRO A 85 4.57 0.71 9.67
C PRO A 85 3.12 0.88 9.21
N PRO A 86 2.10 0.37 9.93
CA PRO A 86 0.71 0.46 9.50
C PRO A 86 0.29 1.88 9.09
N THR A 87 -0.63 1.99 8.13
CA THR A 87 -1.14 3.31 7.72
C THR A 87 -1.93 3.95 8.86
N MET A 88 -1.88 5.28 8.97
CA MET A 88 -2.69 6.03 9.93
C MET A 88 -4.18 5.68 9.83
N LEU A 89 -4.69 5.48 8.61
CA LEU A 89 -6.06 5.05 8.38
C LEU A 89 -6.34 3.65 8.95
N SER A 90 -5.38 2.73 8.83
CA SER A 90 -5.49 1.38 9.43
C SER A 90 -5.53 1.46 10.94
N LEU A 91 -4.64 2.25 11.55
CA LEU A 91 -4.58 2.43 13.01
C LEU A 91 -5.88 3.04 13.55
N ARG A 92 -6.42 4.05 12.87
CA ARG A 92 -7.72 4.66 13.22
C ARG A 92 -8.92 3.71 13.05
N LYS A 93 -8.82 2.70 12.18
CA LYS A 93 -9.89 1.70 12.01
C LYS A 93 -9.81 0.60 13.05
N MET A 94 -8.60 0.22 13.45
CA MET A 94 -8.34 -0.76 14.49
C MET A 94 -8.77 -0.24 15.86
N TYR A 95 -8.54 1.04 16.12
CA TYR A 95 -8.91 1.67 17.38
C TYR A 95 -10.24 2.40 17.21
N LYS A 96 -11.29 1.92 17.86
CA LYS A 96 -12.55 2.65 18.01
C LYS A 96 -12.84 2.78 19.50
N PHE A 97 -13.16 3.99 19.94
CA PHE A 97 -13.65 4.18 21.30
C PHE A 97 -15.03 3.53 21.45
N SER A 98 -15.24 2.86 22.58
CA SER A 98 -16.57 2.43 22.98
C SER A 98 -17.44 3.65 23.32
N SER A 99 -18.76 3.49 23.32
CA SER A 99 -19.69 4.57 23.68
C SER A 99 -19.40 5.15 25.07
N HIS A 100 -18.93 4.32 26.00
CA HIS A 100 -18.52 4.75 27.34
C HIS A 100 -17.27 5.64 27.31
N GLN A 101 -16.25 5.26 26.54
CA GLN A 101 -15.03 6.05 26.38
C GLN A 101 -15.29 7.39 25.68
N VAL A 102 -16.16 7.39 24.66
CA VAL A 102 -16.59 8.62 23.99
C VAL A 102 -17.28 9.58 24.97
N ARG A 103 -18.17 9.06 25.81
CA ARG A 103 -18.86 9.87 26.83
C ARG A 103 -17.89 10.44 27.85
N GLY A 104 -17.02 9.61 28.44
CA GLY A 104 -16.03 10.08 29.42
C GLY A 104 -15.06 11.12 28.85
N LEU A 105 -14.62 10.97 27.59
CA LEU A 105 -13.78 11.98 26.93
C LEU A 105 -14.51 13.31 26.78
N ARG A 106 -15.80 13.29 26.42
CA ARG A 106 -16.62 14.52 26.29
C ARG A 106 -16.89 15.19 27.64
N GLU A 107 -17.15 14.41 28.68
CA GLU A 107 -17.34 14.91 30.06
C GLU A 107 -16.09 15.65 30.56
N LEU A 108 -14.90 15.17 30.16
CA LEU A 108 -13.62 15.82 30.44
C LEU A 108 -13.28 16.99 29.49
N GLY A 109 -14.19 17.36 28.58
CA GLY A 109 -14.00 18.47 27.63
C GLY A 109 -13.12 18.14 26.41
N TYR A 110 -12.73 16.88 26.21
CA TYR A 110 -11.92 16.49 25.05
C TYR A 110 -12.79 16.16 23.83
N ASN A 111 -12.24 16.43 22.64
CA ASN A 111 -12.79 15.93 21.39
C ASN A 111 -12.29 14.49 21.13
N PRO A 112 -13.16 13.46 21.16
CA PRO A 112 -12.74 12.07 20.96
C PRO A 112 -12.02 11.82 19.64
N ASN A 113 -12.39 12.55 18.57
CA ASN A 113 -11.71 12.39 17.28
C ASN A 113 -10.27 12.89 17.34
N SER A 114 -10.01 14.02 18.01
CA SER A 114 -8.65 14.54 18.18
C SER A 114 -7.78 13.59 18.98
N VAL A 115 -8.30 13.06 20.10
CA VAL A 115 -7.60 12.08 20.93
C VAL A 115 -7.27 10.81 20.13
N LEU A 116 -8.20 10.33 19.30
CA LEU A 116 -7.97 9.17 18.43
C LEU A 116 -6.88 9.44 17.37
N VAL A 117 -6.82 10.66 16.84
CA VAL A 117 -5.74 11.08 15.93
C VAL A 117 -4.40 11.04 16.63
N ASP A 118 -4.32 11.53 17.87
CA ASP A 118 -3.06 11.59 18.63
C ASP A 118 -2.59 10.19 19.03
N ILE A 119 -3.49 9.32 19.50
CA ILE A 119 -3.17 7.89 19.75
C ILE A 119 -2.64 7.22 18.49
N ALA A 120 -3.33 7.40 17.35
CA ALA A 120 -2.89 6.80 16.09
C ALA A 120 -1.52 7.32 15.65
N LYS A 121 -1.20 8.61 15.89
CA LYS A 121 0.12 9.18 15.61
C LYS A 121 1.18 8.58 16.52
N SER A 122 0.91 8.51 17.82
CA SER A 122 1.83 7.90 18.80
C SER A 122 2.13 6.44 18.47
N LEU A 123 1.11 5.65 18.13
CA LEU A 123 1.30 4.27 17.68
C LEU A 123 2.12 4.19 16.40
N HIS A 124 1.83 5.04 15.40
CA HIS A 124 2.58 5.06 14.15
C HIS A 124 4.07 5.39 14.39
N LEU A 125 4.37 6.35 15.26
CA LEU A 125 5.73 6.69 15.66
C LEU A 125 6.39 5.56 16.46
N GLY A 126 5.65 4.89 17.34
CA GLY A 126 6.12 3.70 18.07
C GLY A 126 6.52 2.57 17.13
N PHE A 127 5.70 2.24 16.13
CA PHE A 127 6.07 1.26 15.10
C PHE A 127 7.34 1.67 14.34
N ARG A 128 7.52 2.96 14.04
CA ARG A 128 8.76 3.47 13.42
C ARG A 128 9.99 3.32 14.31
N GLN A 129 9.84 3.52 15.61
CA GLN A 129 10.93 3.34 16.59
C GLN A 129 11.32 1.86 16.72
N LEU A 130 10.36 0.95 16.62
CA LEU A 130 10.57 -0.51 16.64
C LEU A 130 11.14 -1.08 15.34
N GLY A 131 11.63 -0.23 14.43
CA GLY A 131 12.24 -0.66 13.18
C GLY A 131 11.25 -0.87 12.03
N CYS A 132 9.95 -0.60 12.20
CA CYS A 132 9.05 -0.51 11.06
C CYS A 132 9.26 0.83 10.32
N ARG A 133 10.34 0.93 9.55
CA ARG A 133 10.71 2.11 8.76
C ARG A 133 10.38 1.90 7.28
N THR A 134 10.69 2.90 6.46
CA THR A 134 10.73 2.74 5.01
C THR A 134 11.85 1.78 4.66
N ALA A 135 11.55 0.67 4.00
CA ALA A 135 12.52 -0.41 3.76
C ALA A 135 13.72 -0.01 2.87
N MET A 136 13.68 1.14 2.19
CA MET A 136 14.84 1.74 1.51
C MET A 136 15.93 2.23 2.48
N PHE A 137 15.59 2.61 3.72
CA PHE A 137 16.58 3.16 4.66
C PHE A 137 17.52 2.11 5.26
N ASP A 138 17.17 0.82 5.18
CA ASP A 138 17.98 -0.26 5.77
C ASP A 138 19.04 -0.83 4.81
N ARG A 139 19.11 -0.35 3.56
CA ARG A 139 20.16 -0.75 2.59
C ARG A 139 21.29 0.27 2.45
N ASP A 140 21.15 1.46 3.04
CA ASP A 140 22.14 2.54 3.00
C ASP A 140 22.91 2.70 4.34
N MET A 141 22.94 1.66 5.20
CA MET A 141 23.82 1.58 6.38
C MET A 141 24.73 0.37 6.31
#